data_AF-A0A6J8CVM5-F1
#
_entry.id   AF-A0A6J8CVM5-F1
#
_cell.length_a   1.000
_cell.length_b   1.000
_cell.length_c   1.000
_cell.angle_alpha   90.00
_cell.angle_beta   90.00
_cell.angle_gamma   90.00
#
_symmetry.space_group_name_H-M   'P 1'
#
loop_
_entity.id
_entity.type
_entity.pdbx_description
1 polymer ?
#
loop_
_entity_poly.entity_id
_entity_poly.type
_entity_poly.pdbx_seq_one_letter_code
_entity_poly.pdbx_strand_id
1 'polypeptide(L)'
;MANKDDRVNELPKPLSHRSSENNNIIVELNIILQQIMGITDISQSRRRKLKVAVFVILISTIVFISLFLYFQLKEAPCEDDPCYNGGTCFESGESFGYNGSKCEDSPCSTEPCLNNGTCTVNETPYVCSCQDGYNGIQCKETPCSNHPCLNNGSCEIFGASHVCFCRDGYNGTACEVTPCFGNPCSNRGTCRVSGSSYICSCLPGYTGTSCEVTPCFGDPCLNGGTCSISGSSYVCSCLPGYTGTSCEVTPCFGDPCLNGGTCTDNGSSYMCSCPTGYTGISCEELEFKPIFVACSENQQSVLDTWRTPSTGGEIVNINDSCTAGHLRSSIIDNWNQLGIDKVKVELFTNGKLDLALYFDGNLSTSYNWFSLERLHSSSFSDLTQTSTVNFFSMDGDQTVDRHFYISSNYDGCPGDLFWMVVIDTADANYRPCAYDKLPGKEYPYILYAPDQHKTTLNNGV
;
A
#
# COMPACT_ATOMS: atom_id res chain seq x y z
N MET A 1 9.98 25.99 44.25
CA MET A 1 8.55 25.93 44.57
C MET A 1 8.20 24.44 44.63
N ALA A 2 8.39 23.76 45.75
CA ALA A 2 7.57 23.74 46.97
C ALA A 2 6.11 23.27 46.71
N ASN A 3 5.75 22.17 47.41
CA ASN A 3 4.49 21.42 47.55
C ASN A 3 4.15 20.34 46.51
N LYS A 4 4.11 19.04 46.86
CA LYS A 4 3.23 18.26 47.80
C LYS A 4 1.89 17.90 47.14
N ASP A 5 1.28 16.72 47.28
CA ASP A 5 1.56 15.50 48.05
C ASP A 5 0.74 14.36 47.44
N ASP A 6 1.24 13.13 47.61
CA ASP A 6 0.60 11.87 47.27
C ASP A 6 0.38 11.09 48.60
N ARG A 7 -0.78 10.44 48.74
CA ARG A 7 -1.08 9.26 49.59
C ARG A 7 -1.16 9.30 51.15
N VAL A 8 -2.29 8.72 51.60
CA VAL A 8 -2.47 7.63 52.61
C VAL A 8 -2.62 7.97 54.12
N ASN A 9 -3.74 7.45 54.64
CA ASN A 9 -4.16 7.07 55.99
C ASN A 9 -3.16 7.17 57.15
N GLU A 10 -3.61 7.77 58.25
CA GLU A 10 -3.49 7.21 59.60
C GLU A 10 -4.58 7.79 60.53
N LEU A 11 -5.21 6.91 61.33
CA LEU A 11 -6.20 7.22 62.36
C LEU A 11 -5.57 8.02 63.52
N PRO A 12 -6.26 9.04 64.10
CA PRO A 12 -5.87 9.61 65.39
C PRO A 12 -6.74 9.08 66.55
N LYS A 13 -6.06 8.86 67.69
CA LYS A 13 -6.60 8.70 69.05
C LYS A 13 -7.38 9.94 69.52
N PRO A 14 -8.33 9.80 70.47
CA PRO A 14 -8.97 10.96 71.09
C PRO A 14 -8.18 11.50 72.29
N LEU A 15 -8.20 12.83 72.42
CA LEU A 15 -7.78 13.62 73.57
C LEU A 15 -9.01 14.25 74.23
N SER A 16 -9.02 14.19 75.57
CA SER A 16 -9.61 15.11 76.56
C SER A 16 -10.71 16.10 76.15
N HIS A 17 -11.79 16.15 76.95
CA HIS A 17 -12.00 17.33 77.81
C HIS A 17 -12.96 17.06 78.97
N ARG A 18 -12.62 17.73 80.07
CA ARG A 18 -13.19 17.73 81.43
C ARG A 18 -14.16 18.89 81.60
N SER A 19 -14.95 18.81 82.68
CA SER A 19 -15.74 19.84 83.37
C SER A 19 -17.24 19.68 83.09
N SER A 20 -18.12 19.72 84.08
CA SER A 20 -18.09 20.47 85.33
C SER A 20 -19.14 19.85 86.24
N GLU A 21 -18.76 19.41 87.44
CA GLU A 21 -19.60 19.29 88.66
C GLU A 21 -18.88 18.36 89.63
N ASN A 22 -18.07 18.92 90.54
CA ASN A 22 -17.76 18.32 91.87
C ASN A 22 -16.86 19.22 92.73
N ASN A 23 -16.92 20.54 92.54
CA ASN A 23 -16.21 21.48 93.41
C ASN A 23 -16.91 21.71 94.77
N ASN A 24 -18.05 21.05 95.05
CA ASN A 24 -18.76 21.20 96.32
C ASN A 24 -18.50 20.09 97.36
N ILE A 25 -17.90 18.95 96.99
CA ILE A 25 -17.67 17.84 97.95
C ILE A 25 -16.32 17.97 98.68
N ILE A 26 -15.32 18.61 98.05
CA ILE A 26 -13.97 18.77 98.62
C ILE A 26 -13.92 19.86 99.70
N VAL A 27 -14.88 20.80 99.71
CA VAL A 27 -14.96 21.86 100.72
C VAL A 27 -15.57 21.36 102.03
N GLU A 28 -16.57 20.47 101.98
CA GLU A 28 -17.24 19.88 103.15
C GLU A 28 -16.38 18.85 103.90
N LEU A 29 -15.54 18.07 103.18
CA LEU A 29 -14.62 17.09 103.81
C LEU A 29 -13.50 17.73 104.63
N ASN A 30 -13.08 18.95 104.31
CA ASN A 30 -12.06 19.68 105.06
C ASN A 30 -12.58 20.24 106.40
N ILE A 31 -13.89 20.47 106.51
CA ILE A 31 -14.53 20.99 107.73
C ILE A 31 -14.68 19.87 108.78
N ILE A 32 -14.95 18.63 108.35
CA ILE A 32 -15.07 17.45 109.24
C ILE A 32 -13.68 16.97 109.73
N LEU A 33 -12.63 17.10 108.90
CA LEU A 33 -11.25 16.76 109.29
C LEU A 33 -10.66 17.70 110.36
N GLN A 34 -11.13 18.95 110.44
CA GLN A 34 -10.70 19.92 111.47
C GLN A 34 -11.35 19.67 112.85
N GLN A 35 -12.51 19.01 112.91
CA GLN A 35 -13.20 18.71 114.18
C GLN A 35 -12.70 17.42 114.87
N ILE A 36 -12.02 16.51 114.16
CA ILE A 36 -11.52 15.24 114.73
C ILE A 36 -10.16 15.41 115.44
N MET A 37 -9.43 16.52 115.22
CA MET A 37 -8.14 16.79 115.88
C MET A 37 -8.23 17.50 117.24
N GLY A 38 -9.44 17.74 117.76
CA GLY A 38 -9.67 18.48 119.01
C GLY A 38 -10.18 17.65 120.18
N ILE A 39 -9.47 16.61 120.63
CA ILE A 39 -9.72 16.00 121.96
C ILE A 39 -8.38 15.76 122.67
N THR A 40 -8.07 16.66 123.59
CA THR A 40 -6.97 16.60 124.55
C THR A 40 -7.30 15.66 125.73
N ASP A 41 -6.25 15.04 126.27
CA ASP A 41 -6.19 14.26 127.52
C ASP A 41 -6.92 12.90 127.60
N ILE A 42 -6.14 11.82 127.46
CA ILE A 42 -6.19 10.54 128.23
C ILE A 42 -4.96 9.68 127.82
N SER A 43 -4.42 8.97 128.81
CA SER A 43 -3.06 8.38 128.90
C SER A 43 -2.63 7.37 127.83
N GLN A 44 -1.31 7.33 127.58
CA GLN A 44 -0.61 6.69 126.45
C GLN A 44 -0.69 5.15 126.37
N SER A 45 -1.17 4.45 127.41
CA SER A 45 -1.10 2.97 127.47
C SER A 45 -2.32 2.25 126.87
N ARG A 46 -3.51 2.85 126.89
CA ARG A 46 -4.71 2.27 126.23
C ARG A 46 -4.81 2.55 124.72
N ARG A 47 -3.91 3.40 124.18
CA ARG A 47 -3.90 3.81 122.76
C ARG A 47 -3.57 2.69 121.80
N ARG A 48 -2.70 1.73 122.13
CA ARG A 48 -2.32 0.67 121.16
C ARG A 48 -3.43 -0.36 120.95
N LYS A 49 -4.09 -0.83 122.00
CA LYS A 49 -5.18 -1.82 121.88
C LYS A 49 -6.46 -1.20 121.29
N LEU A 50 -6.78 0.06 121.62
CA LEU A 50 -7.92 0.77 121.04
C LEU A 50 -7.65 1.19 119.58
N LYS A 51 -6.45 1.66 119.22
CA LYS A 51 -6.12 2.00 117.82
C LYS A 51 -6.11 0.78 116.92
N VAL A 52 -5.63 -0.38 117.37
CA VAL A 52 -5.67 -1.62 116.56
C VAL A 52 -7.11 -2.13 116.43
N ALA A 53 -7.91 -2.11 117.50
CA ALA A 53 -9.33 -2.48 117.42
C ALA A 53 -10.13 -1.55 116.50
N VAL A 54 -9.93 -0.22 116.61
CA VAL A 54 -10.58 0.77 115.74
C VAL A 54 -10.10 0.65 114.30
N PHE A 55 -8.82 0.35 114.05
CA PHE A 55 -8.29 0.19 112.69
C PHE A 55 -8.77 -1.11 112.01
N VAL A 56 -8.88 -2.21 112.76
CA VAL A 56 -9.44 -3.48 112.24
C VAL A 56 -10.94 -3.37 111.99
N ILE A 57 -11.67 -2.66 112.86
CA ILE A 57 -13.09 -2.35 112.64
C ILE A 57 -13.23 -1.41 111.44
N LEU A 58 -12.41 -0.35 111.32
CA LEU A 58 -12.44 0.58 110.18
C LEU A 58 -12.19 -0.14 108.86
N ILE A 59 -11.18 -1.00 108.78
CA ILE A 59 -10.88 -1.76 107.56
C ILE A 59 -11.98 -2.77 107.27
N SER A 60 -12.49 -3.47 108.29
CA SER A 60 -13.60 -4.41 108.08
C SER A 60 -14.87 -3.69 107.61
N THR A 61 -15.16 -2.49 108.15
CA THR A 61 -16.28 -1.66 107.70
C THR A 61 -16.01 -1.03 106.33
N ILE A 62 -14.78 -0.64 105.99
CA ILE A 62 -14.45 -0.11 104.67
C ILE A 62 -14.55 -1.21 103.63
N VAL A 63 -14.08 -2.43 103.92
CA VAL A 63 -14.22 -3.59 103.03
C VAL A 63 -15.70 -3.99 102.90
N PHE A 64 -16.47 -4.00 103.99
CA PHE A 64 -17.92 -4.24 103.92
C PHE A 64 -18.65 -3.15 103.15
N ILE A 65 -18.32 -1.87 103.36
CA ILE A 65 -18.92 -0.74 102.64
C ILE A 65 -18.47 -0.76 101.17
N SER A 66 -17.24 -1.18 100.86
CA SER A 66 -16.75 -1.30 99.49
C SER A 66 -17.38 -2.48 98.77
N LEU A 67 -17.57 -3.63 99.44
CA LEU A 67 -18.32 -4.78 98.91
C LEU A 67 -19.81 -4.49 98.81
N PHE A 68 -20.39 -3.77 99.77
CA PHE A 68 -21.79 -3.37 99.77
C PHE A 68 -22.05 -2.31 98.70
N LEU A 69 -21.17 -1.30 98.53
CA LEU A 69 -21.23 -0.36 97.40
C LEU A 69 -20.95 -1.07 96.08
N TYR A 70 -20.06 -2.06 96.02
CA TYR A 70 -19.82 -2.87 94.82
C TYR A 70 -21.05 -3.72 94.45
N PHE A 71 -21.77 -4.25 95.44
CA PHE A 71 -23.04 -4.98 95.22
C PHE A 71 -24.22 -4.03 94.93
N GLN A 72 -24.26 -2.83 95.51
CA GLN A 72 -25.27 -1.80 95.23
C GLN A 72 -25.01 -1.04 93.91
N LEU A 73 -23.78 -1.07 93.38
CA LEU A 73 -23.44 -0.52 92.05
C LEU A 73 -23.57 -1.56 90.93
N LYS A 74 -23.92 -2.80 91.26
CA LYS A 74 -24.29 -3.82 90.28
C LYS A 74 -25.79 -4.04 90.33
N GLU A 75 -26.54 -2.96 90.10
CA GLU A 75 -27.93 -3.06 89.68
C GLU A 75 -27.94 -3.68 88.28
N ALA A 76 -28.67 -4.79 88.13
CA ALA A 76 -28.99 -5.33 86.83
C ALA A 76 -29.80 -4.27 86.07
N PRO A 77 -29.46 -3.91 84.81
CA PRO A 77 -30.02 -2.73 84.16
C PRO A 77 -31.52 -2.81 83.83
N CYS A 78 -32.21 -3.90 84.20
CA CYS A 78 -33.58 -4.17 83.76
C CYS A 78 -34.54 -4.63 84.85
N GLU A 79 -34.20 -4.57 86.16
CA GLU A 79 -35.01 -5.23 87.19
C GLU A 79 -36.06 -4.35 87.90
N ASP A 80 -36.21 -3.05 87.57
CA ASP A 80 -37.29 -2.22 88.16
C ASP A 80 -37.96 -1.17 87.23
N ASP A 81 -37.68 -1.12 85.92
CA ASP A 81 -38.38 -0.16 85.02
C ASP A 81 -38.52 -0.75 83.60
N PRO A 82 -39.71 -1.26 83.20
CA PRO A 82 -39.92 -1.68 81.82
C PRO A 82 -39.91 -0.42 80.94
N CYS A 83 -39.18 -0.44 79.82
CA CYS A 83 -39.27 0.62 78.79
C CYS A 83 -40.76 1.02 78.61
N TYR A 84 -41.12 2.28 78.89
CA TYR A 84 -42.53 2.71 78.97
C TYR A 84 -43.34 2.43 77.69
N ASN A 85 -42.66 2.27 76.55
CA ASN A 85 -43.23 2.05 75.21
C ASN A 85 -43.07 0.61 74.67
N GLY A 86 -42.80 -0.38 75.53
CA GLY A 86 -42.75 -1.80 75.14
C GLY A 86 -41.43 -2.26 74.49
N GLY A 87 -40.33 -1.52 74.72
CA GLY A 87 -38.97 -1.95 74.33
C GLY A 87 -38.41 -3.05 75.23
N THR A 88 -37.43 -3.81 74.73
CA THR A 88 -36.75 -4.88 75.46
C THR A 88 -35.38 -4.42 75.97
N CYS A 89 -35.15 -4.57 77.28
CA CYS A 89 -33.88 -4.29 77.95
C CYS A 89 -33.07 -5.59 78.08
N PHE A 90 -31.79 -5.58 77.66
CA PHE A 90 -30.88 -6.73 77.79
C PHE A 90 -29.80 -6.46 78.85
N GLU A 91 -29.28 -7.53 79.47
CA GLU A 91 -28.34 -7.49 80.61
C GLU A 91 -27.01 -6.71 80.37
N SER A 92 -26.73 -6.27 79.13
CA SER A 92 -25.57 -5.45 78.75
C SER A 92 -25.79 -3.93 78.89
N GLY A 93 -27.02 -3.46 79.11
CA GLY A 93 -27.35 -2.02 79.20
C GLY A 93 -27.53 -1.31 77.84
N GLU A 94 -27.63 -2.05 76.73
CA GLU A 94 -27.97 -1.51 75.42
C GLU A 94 -29.47 -1.71 75.12
N SER A 95 -30.19 -0.63 74.82
CA SER A 95 -31.60 -0.65 74.39
C SER A 95 -31.69 -0.72 72.86
N PHE A 96 -32.43 -1.69 72.33
CA PHE A 96 -32.73 -1.73 70.89
C PHE A 96 -33.92 -0.82 70.57
N GLY A 97 -33.72 0.17 69.69
CA GLY A 97 -34.81 0.95 69.07
C GLY A 97 -35.25 2.24 69.79
N TYR A 98 -34.85 2.51 71.03
CA TYR A 98 -35.19 3.75 71.76
C TYR A 98 -33.97 4.29 72.51
N ASN A 99 -33.80 5.61 72.48
CA ASN A 99 -32.74 6.32 73.20
C ASN A 99 -33.24 6.73 74.61
N GLY A 100 -32.31 7.01 75.52
CA GLY A 100 -32.60 7.41 76.91
C GLY A 100 -32.58 6.24 77.89
N SER A 101 -32.36 6.54 79.18
CA SER A 101 -32.21 5.54 80.25
C SER A 101 -33.49 4.75 80.56
N LYS A 102 -34.65 5.20 80.05
CA LYS A 102 -35.96 4.57 80.24
C LYS A 102 -36.70 4.35 78.91
N CYS A 103 -35.99 4.40 77.78
CA CYS A 103 -36.56 4.24 76.44
C CYS A 103 -37.66 5.28 76.12
N GLU A 104 -37.53 6.48 76.69
CA GLU A 104 -38.48 7.59 76.58
C GLU A 104 -38.37 8.33 75.23
N ASP A 105 -37.18 8.35 74.63
CA ASP A 105 -36.92 9.08 73.38
C ASP A 105 -36.99 8.13 72.18
N SER A 106 -38.04 8.30 71.38
CA SER A 106 -38.11 7.61 70.08
C SER A 106 -37.08 8.21 69.12
N PRO A 107 -36.28 7.39 68.41
CA PRO A 107 -35.37 7.87 67.38
C PRO A 107 -36.12 8.47 66.17
N CYS A 108 -37.42 8.21 66.04
CA CYS A 108 -38.27 8.85 65.03
C CYS A 108 -38.74 10.27 65.41
N SER A 109 -38.52 10.73 66.66
CA SER A 109 -38.96 12.06 67.14
C SER A 109 -38.24 13.24 66.48
N THR A 110 -37.05 13.00 65.91
CA THR A 110 -36.25 14.01 65.20
C THR A 110 -36.50 14.04 63.69
N GLU A 111 -37.53 13.33 63.21
CA GLU A 111 -37.85 13.17 61.78
C GLU A 111 -36.63 12.76 60.94
N PRO A 112 -35.93 11.65 61.27
CA PRO A 112 -34.69 11.26 60.59
C PRO A 112 -34.90 10.82 59.13
N CYS A 113 -36.13 10.46 58.75
CA CYS A 113 -36.51 10.05 57.40
C CYS A 113 -36.91 11.27 56.57
N LEU A 114 -36.06 11.66 55.62
CA LEU A 114 -36.29 12.80 54.75
C LEU A 114 -37.30 12.46 53.64
N ASN A 115 -37.71 13.46 52.86
CA ASN A 115 -38.56 13.30 51.67
C ASN A 115 -39.86 12.53 51.92
N ASN A 116 -40.51 12.79 53.07
CA ASN A 116 -41.79 12.19 53.46
C ASN A 116 -41.73 10.65 53.65
N GLY A 117 -40.55 10.12 54.01
CA GLY A 117 -40.37 8.72 54.39
C GLY A 117 -41.02 8.42 55.75
N THR A 118 -41.60 7.23 55.89
CA THR A 118 -42.25 6.79 57.13
C THR A 118 -41.21 6.17 58.06
N CYS A 119 -41.06 6.73 59.26
CA CYS A 119 -40.15 6.19 60.27
C CYS A 119 -40.82 5.10 61.12
N THR A 120 -40.19 3.94 61.21
CA THR A 120 -40.61 2.84 62.09
C THR A 120 -39.45 2.39 62.97
N VAL A 121 -39.71 2.18 64.26
CA VAL A 121 -38.72 1.62 65.19
C VAL A 121 -38.65 0.10 64.99
N ASN A 122 -37.46 -0.46 64.82
CA ASN A 122 -37.23 -1.90 64.63
C ASN A 122 -35.97 -2.37 65.42
N GLU A 123 -35.51 -3.62 65.24
CA GLU A 123 -34.31 -4.19 65.89
C GLU A 123 -32.97 -3.49 65.51
N THR A 124 -33.02 -2.46 64.67
CA THR A 124 -31.96 -1.46 64.42
C THR A 124 -32.58 -0.08 64.69
N PRO A 125 -31.85 0.93 65.20
CA PRO A 125 -32.44 2.03 65.99
C PRO A 125 -33.67 2.68 65.35
N TYR A 126 -33.68 2.86 64.03
CA TYR A 126 -34.88 3.15 63.25
C TYR A 126 -34.72 2.61 61.83
N VAL A 127 -35.84 2.40 61.15
CA VAL A 127 -35.90 2.06 59.72
C VAL A 127 -36.80 3.07 59.03
N CYS A 128 -36.30 3.68 57.96
CA CYS A 128 -37.07 4.56 57.10
C CYS A 128 -37.67 3.78 55.92
N SER A 129 -38.99 3.80 55.79
CA SER A 129 -39.68 3.36 54.58
C SER A 129 -39.80 4.55 53.64
N CYS A 130 -38.98 4.56 52.58
CA CYS A 130 -38.91 5.68 51.64
C CYS A 130 -40.09 5.69 50.67
N GLN A 131 -40.49 6.90 50.23
CA GLN A 131 -41.38 7.08 49.09
C GLN A 131 -40.68 6.68 47.79
N ASP A 132 -41.46 6.38 46.75
CA ASP A 132 -40.93 6.05 45.42
C ASP A 132 -39.95 7.12 44.93
N GLY A 133 -38.77 6.69 44.47
CA GLY A 133 -37.71 7.56 43.95
C GLY A 133 -36.70 8.03 44.99
N TYR A 134 -36.85 7.63 46.25
CA TYR A 134 -35.89 7.90 47.33
C TYR A 134 -35.35 6.61 47.93
N ASN A 135 -34.08 6.65 48.34
CA ASN A 135 -33.39 5.52 48.95
C ASN A 135 -32.34 5.96 49.98
N GLY A 136 -31.61 4.99 50.52
CA GLY A 136 -30.65 5.18 51.60
C GLY A 136 -31.31 5.18 52.99
N ILE A 137 -30.46 5.14 54.02
CA ILE A 137 -30.89 4.99 55.42
C ILE A 137 -31.81 6.11 55.94
N GLN A 138 -31.75 7.29 55.31
CA GLN A 138 -32.52 8.48 55.68
C GLN A 138 -33.44 8.95 54.54
N CYS A 139 -33.65 8.15 53.49
CA CYS A 139 -34.42 8.54 52.29
C CYS A 139 -33.92 9.82 51.61
N LYS A 140 -32.63 10.12 51.75
CA LYS A 140 -32.00 11.32 51.19
C LYS A 140 -31.53 11.11 49.75
N GLU A 141 -31.08 9.90 49.46
CA GLU A 141 -30.52 9.55 48.16
C GLU A 141 -31.67 9.34 47.17
N THR A 142 -31.35 9.51 45.89
CA THR A 142 -32.23 9.20 44.77
C THR A 142 -31.48 8.26 43.84
N PRO A 143 -32.18 7.55 42.94
CA PRO A 143 -31.52 6.79 41.87
C PRO A 143 -30.50 7.61 41.04
N CYS A 144 -30.64 8.96 40.99
CA CYS A 144 -29.72 9.86 40.30
C CYS A 144 -28.51 10.33 41.14
N SER A 145 -28.46 10.07 42.45
CA SER A 145 -27.46 10.64 43.37
C SER A 145 -26.01 10.24 43.06
N ASN A 146 -25.79 9.12 42.37
CA ASN A 146 -24.47 8.62 42.00
C ASN A 146 -24.10 8.89 40.52
N HIS A 147 -24.76 9.84 39.87
CA HIS A 147 -24.52 10.20 38.46
C HIS A 147 -24.53 8.98 37.51
N PRO A 148 -25.63 8.19 37.49
CA PRO A 148 -25.68 6.96 36.69
C PRO A 148 -25.66 7.23 35.17
N CYS A 149 -26.06 8.41 34.73
CA CYS A 149 -26.04 8.80 33.33
C CYS A 149 -24.64 9.33 32.93
N LEU A 150 -23.93 8.54 32.13
CA LEU A 150 -22.59 8.84 31.63
C LEU A 150 -22.63 9.91 30.53
N ASN A 151 -21.45 10.37 30.11
CA ASN A 151 -21.27 11.30 28.99
C ASN A 151 -22.14 12.57 29.07
N ASN A 152 -22.40 13.04 30.30
CA ASN A 152 -23.16 14.26 30.57
C ASN A 152 -24.64 14.16 30.11
N GLY A 153 -25.22 12.95 30.17
CA GLY A 153 -26.65 12.71 30.02
C GLY A 153 -27.45 13.23 31.23
N SER A 154 -28.70 13.60 31.00
CA SER A 154 -29.59 14.12 32.06
C SER A 154 -30.29 12.96 32.76
N CYS A 155 -30.31 12.96 34.09
CA CYS A 155 -30.96 11.94 34.89
C CYS A 155 -32.31 12.43 35.40
N GLU A 156 -33.38 11.68 35.13
CA GLU A 156 -34.71 11.94 35.69
C GLU A 156 -35.21 10.71 36.45
N ILE A 157 -35.86 10.96 37.59
CA ILE A 157 -36.42 9.91 38.45
C ILE A 157 -37.74 9.42 37.84
N PHE A 158 -37.91 8.10 37.76
CA PHE A 158 -39.13 7.46 37.24
C PHE A 158 -39.53 6.28 38.14
N GLY A 159 -40.53 6.50 39.00
CA GLY A 159 -40.92 5.55 40.04
C GLY A 159 -39.77 5.28 41.01
N ALA A 160 -39.49 4.01 41.29
CA ALA A 160 -38.34 3.58 42.10
C ALA A 160 -36.99 3.57 41.35
N SER A 161 -36.95 3.99 40.08
CA SER A 161 -35.76 3.95 39.21
C SER A 161 -35.45 5.32 38.59
N HIS A 162 -34.58 5.35 37.58
CA HIS A 162 -34.23 6.52 36.78
C HIS A 162 -34.26 6.21 35.28
N VAL A 163 -34.35 7.26 34.48
CA VAL A 163 -34.13 7.24 33.03
C VAL A 163 -33.04 8.24 32.69
N CYS A 164 -32.12 7.83 31.81
CA CYS A 164 -31.09 8.71 31.27
C CYS A 164 -31.51 9.27 29.91
N PHE A 165 -31.53 10.59 29.78
CA PHE A 165 -31.70 11.29 28.51
C PHE A 165 -30.34 11.64 27.95
N CYS A 166 -29.96 10.94 26.88
CA CYS A 166 -28.65 11.09 26.26
C CYS A 166 -28.57 12.34 25.37
N ARG A 167 -27.38 12.90 25.27
CA ARG A 167 -27.07 13.94 24.28
C ARG A 167 -27.07 13.36 22.87
N ASP A 168 -27.32 14.19 21.87
CA ASP A 168 -27.24 13.79 20.46
C ASP A 168 -25.90 13.07 20.16
N GLY A 169 -25.98 11.94 19.46
CA GLY A 169 -24.82 11.10 19.14
C GLY A 169 -24.43 10.08 20.21
N TYR A 170 -25.02 10.12 21.40
CA TYR A 170 -24.82 9.13 22.45
C TYR A 170 -26.04 8.22 22.58
N ASN A 171 -25.82 6.98 23.01
CA ASN A 171 -26.88 5.98 23.16
C ASN A 171 -26.59 5.02 24.33
N GLY A 172 -27.49 4.09 24.59
CA GLY A 172 -27.41 3.14 25.72
C GLY A 172 -28.23 3.58 26.91
N THR A 173 -28.49 2.66 27.84
CA THR A 173 -29.37 2.93 28.99
C THR A 173 -28.75 3.88 30.00
N ALA A 174 -27.41 3.97 30.03
CA ALA A 174 -26.65 4.91 30.84
C ALA A 174 -25.91 5.95 29.96
N CYS A 175 -26.28 6.09 28.67
CA CYS A 175 -25.60 6.95 27.70
C CYS A 175 -24.12 6.60 27.48
N GLU A 176 -23.75 5.34 27.67
CA GLU A 176 -22.38 4.82 27.60
C GLU A 176 -21.85 4.63 26.18
N VAL A 177 -22.74 4.50 25.18
CA VAL A 177 -22.39 4.33 23.78
C VAL A 177 -22.05 5.68 23.19
N THR A 178 -20.79 5.86 22.79
CA THR A 178 -20.30 7.11 22.19
C THR A 178 -20.37 7.09 20.66
N PRO A 179 -20.26 8.24 19.97
CA PRO A 179 -20.12 8.28 18.50
C PRO A 179 -18.95 7.44 17.94
N CYS A 180 -17.95 7.11 18.78
CA CYS A 180 -16.81 6.28 18.40
C CYS A 180 -17.01 4.78 18.69
N PHE A 181 -18.19 4.38 19.19
CA PHE A 181 -18.47 2.97 19.46
C PHE A 181 -18.33 2.13 18.18
N GLY A 182 -17.59 1.03 18.26
CA GLY A 182 -17.29 0.16 17.11
C GLY A 182 -16.21 0.69 16.15
N ASN A 183 -15.60 1.84 16.43
CA ASN A 183 -14.66 2.56 15.58
C ASN A 183 -15.18 2.80 14.14
N PRO A 184 -15.89 3.92 13.90
CA PRO A 184 -16.41 4.24 12.57
C PRO A 184 -15.33 4.63 11.54
N CYS A 185 -14.06 4.76 11.96
CA CYS A 185 -12.96 5.12 11.08
C CYS A 185 -12.43 3.88 10.35
N SER A 186 -12.56 3.87 9.03
CA SER A 186 -12.02 2.85 8.13
C SER A 186 -10.49 2.89 8.09
N ASN A 187 -9.88 1.88 7.47
CA ASN A 187 -8.45 1.82 7.18
C ASN A 187 -7.54 2.10 8.39
N ARG A 188 -7.96 1.60 9.56
CA ARG A 188 -7.24 1.74 10.85
C ARG A 188 -7.09 3.19 11.31
N GLY A 189 -8.01 4.08 10.91
CA GLY A 189 -8.11 5.43 11.45
C GLY A 189 -8.42 5.43 12.94
N THR A 190 -7.98 6.49 13.63
CA THR A 190 -8.26 6.68 15.07
C THR A 190 -9.45 7.59 15.25
N CYS A 191 -10.47 7.10 15.96
CA CYS A 191 -11.68 7.87 16.25
C CYS A 191 -11.51 8.75 17.49
N ARG A 192 -11.97 10.00 17.40
CA ARG A 192 -12.11 10.94 18.51
C ARG A 192 -13.53 11.49 18.54
N VAL A 193 -14.15 11.49 19.72
CA VAL A 193 -15.46 12.15 19.93
C VAL A 193 -15.30 13.67 19.78
N SER A 194 -16.21 14.30 19.03
CA SER A 194 -16.26 15.74 18.83
C SER A 194 -17.71 16.23 18.90
N GLY A 195 -18.09 16.76 20.06
CA GLY A 195 -19.48 17.17 20.32
C GLY A 195 -20.44 15.98 20.22
N SER A 196 -21.47 16.10 19.37
CA SER A 196 -22.45 15.05 19.07
C SER A 196 -22.02 14.10 17.94
N SER A 197 -20.78 14.21 17.46
CA SER A 197 -20.26 13.42 16.34
C SER A 197 -18.85 12.90 16.64
N TYR A 198 -18.16 12.41 15.61
CA TYR A 198 -16.79 11.93 15.67
C TYR A 198 -15.93 12.59 14.60
N ILE A 199 -14.62 12.63 14.85
CA ILE A 199 -13.59 12.99 13.87
C ILE A 199 -12.62 11.83 13.77
N CYS A 200 -12.35 11.39 12.54
CA CYS A 200 -11.34 10.39 12.25
C CYS A 200 -9.99 11.04 11.97
N SER A 201 -8.94 10.55 12.63
CA SER A 201 -7.55 10.84 12.27
C SER A 201 -7.04 9.71 11.38
N CYS A 202 -6.86 9.99 10.09
CA CYS A 202 -6.47 9.01 9.09
C CYS A 202 -4.97 8.74 9.11
N LEU A 203 -4.59 7.51 8.72
CA LEU A 203 -3.20 7.20 8.42
C LEU A 203 -2.75 7.96 7.16
N PRO A 204 -1.44 8.27 7.01
CA PRO A 204 -0.93 8.91 5.81
C PRO A 204 -1.35 8.16 4.54
N GLY A 205 -1.77 8.88 3.50
CA GLY A 205 -2.26 8.31 2.25
C GLY A 205 -3.75 7.99 2.20
N TYR A 206 -4.45 8.00 3.34
CA TYR A 206 -5.89 7.80 3.42
C TYR A 206 -6.61 9.12 3.69
N THR A 207 -7.76 9.32 3.07
CA THR A 207 -8.57 10.55 3.20
C THR A 207 -10.06 10.23 3.29
N GLY A 208 -10.92 11.25 3.35
CA GLY A 208 -12.36 11.08 3.58
C GLY A 208 -12.75 11.29 5.05
N THR A 209 -14.05 11.46 5.30
CA THR A 209 -14.56 11.77 6.65
C THR A 209 -14.38 10.61 7.62
N SER A 210 -14.41 9.38 7.10
CA SER A 210 -14.24 8.13 7.82
C SER A 210 -12.99 7.39 7.37
N CYS A 211 -12.02 8.08 6.75
CA CYS A 211 -10.78 7.50 6.21
C CYS A 211 -10.99 6.41 5.15
N GLU A 212 -12.10 6.46 4.42
CA GLU A 212 -12.52 5.47 3.43
C GLU A 212 -11.81 5.59 2.08
N VAL A 213 -11.30 6.77 1.74
CA VAL A 213 -10.61 7.02 0.47
C VAL A 213 -9.18 6.49 0.57
N THR A 214 -8.86 5.51 -0.26
CA THR A 214 -7.55 4.85 -0.30
C THR A 214 -6.63 5.48 -1.34
N PRO A 215 -5.31 5.22 -1.29
CA PRO A 215 -4.37 5.65 -2.35
C PRO A 215 -4.73 5.16 -3.76
N CYS A 216 -5.49 4.06 -3.88
CA CYS A 216 -5.95 3.53 -5.17
C CYS A 216 -7.30 4.11 -5.62
N PHE A 217 -7.87 5.06 -4.89
CA PHE A 217 -9.13 5.69 -5.29
C PHE A 217 -8.98 6.42 -6.63
N GLY A 218 -9.87 6.14 -7.57
CA GLY A 218 -9.87 6.76 -8.90
C GLY A 218 -8.98 6.07 -9.94
N ASP A 219 -8.57 4.83 -9.68
CA ASP A 219 -7.78 3.98 -10.60
C ASP A 219 -6.54 4.71 -11.18
N PRO A 220 -5.57 5.09 -10.31
CA PRO A 220 -4.43 5.91 -10.74
C PRO A 220 -3.50 5.19 -11.71
N CYS A 221 -3.62 3.87 -11.88
CA CYS A 221 -2.83 3.09 -12.81
C CYS A 221 -3.45 3.12 -14.21
N LEU A 222 -2.76 3.74 -15.16
CA LEU A 222 -3.19 3.87 -16.55
C LEU A 222 -2.95 2.56 -17.33
N ASN A 223 -3.44 2.52 -18.57
CA ASN A 223 -3.19 1.44 -19.54
C ASN A 223 -3.47 0.02 -19.00
N GLY A 224 -4.52 -0.12 -18.17
CA GLY A 224 -4.93 -1.41 -17.60
C GLY A 224 -4.03 -1.92 -16.47
N GLY A 225 -3.16 -1.08 -15.91
CA GLY A 225 -2.35 -1.44 -14.75
C GLY A 225 -3.21 -1.74 -13.50
N THR A 226 -2.75 -2.66 -12.66
CA THR A 226 -3.43 -3.02 -11.41
C THR A 226 -2.89 -2.18 -10.25
N CYS A 227 -3.77 -1.48 -9.55
CA CYS A 227 -3.40 -0.71 -8.36
C CYS A 227 -3.33 -1.59 -7.11
N SER A 228 -2.26 -1.42 -6.33
CA SER A 228 -2.11 -2.03 -5.01
C SER A 228 -1.68 -0.99 -3.98
N ILE A 229 -2.23 -1.07 -2.78
CA ILE A 229 -1.87 -0.15 -1.69
C ILE A 229 -0.55 -0.62 -1.07
N SER A 230 0.42 0.30 -0.96
CA SER A 230 1.72 0.06 -0.34
C SER A 230 1.99 1.13 0.71
N GLY A 231 1.73 0.80 1.98
CA GLY A 231 1.88 1.73 3.09
C GLY A 231 0.94 2.94 2.96
N SER A 232 1.54 4.12 2.77
CA SER A 232 0.84 5.41 2.60
C SER A 232 0.69 5.86 1.15
N SER A 233 1.02 4.99 0.19
CA SER A 233 0.94 5.28 -1.24
C SER A 233 0.30 4.09 -1.98
N TYR A 234 0.22 4.20 -3.30
CA TYR A 234 -0.06 3.10 -4.20
C TYR A 234 1.19 2.68 -4.97
N VAL A 235 1.15 1.44 -5.48
CA VAL A 235 2.10 0.91 -6.47
C VAL A 235 1.27 0.31 -7.60
N CYS A 236 1.60 0.69 -8.84
CA CYS A 236 0.99 0.14 -10.03
C CYS A 236 1.78 -1.07 -10.54
N SER A 237 1.09 -2.19 -10.75
CA SER A 237 1.60 -3.33 -11.50
C SER A 237 1.19 -3.16 -12.97
N CYS A 238 2.13 -2.76 -13.81
CA CYS A 238 1.86 -2.48 -15.22
C CYS A 238 1.74 -3.77 -16.04
N LEU A 239 0.92 -3.72 -17.11
CA LEU A 239 0.92 -4.74 -18.14
C LEU A 239 2.28 -4.75 -18.88
N PRO A 240 2.68 -5.86 -19.52
CA PRO A 240 3.92 -5.93 -20.29
C PRO A 240 4.04 -4.76 -21.29
N GLY A 241 5.24 -4.23 -21.50
CA GLY A 241 5.47 -3.10 -22.42
C GLY A 241 5.13 -1.71 -21.87
N TYR A 242 4.31 -1.60 -20.82
CA TYR A 242 4.03 -0.32 -20.16
C TYR A 242 4.94 -0.11 -18.95
N THR A 243 5.40 1.13 -18.75
CA THR A 243 6.27 1.50 -17.62
C THR A 243 5.87 2.86 -17.04
N GLY A 244 6.60 3.34 -16.02
CA GLY A 244 6.25 4.56 -15.27
C GLY A 244 5.58 4.27 -13.94
N THR A 245 5.42 5.29 -13.11
CA THR A 245 4.85 5.12 -11.75
C THR A 245 3.36 4.82 -11.78
N SER A 246 2.69 5.28 -12.84
CA SER A 246 1.27 5.13 -13.09
C SER A 246 1.01 4.36 -14.40
N CYS A 247 2.00 3.61 -14.91
CA CYS A 247 1.95 2.88 -16.18
C CYS A 247 1.67 3.77 -17.41
N GLU A 248 2.07 5.04 -17.34
CA GLU A 248 1.81 6.07 -18.36
C GLU A 248 2.72 5.96 -19.58
N VAL A 249 3.88 5.33 -19.45
CA VAL A 249 4.86 5.21 -20.54
C VAL A 249 4.48 4.02 -21.41
N THR A 250 4.02 4.31 -22.63
CA THR A 250 3.63 3.31 -23.63
C THR A 250 4.83 2.76 -24.39
N PRO A 251 4.72 1.57 -25.03
CA PRO A 251 5.76 1.05 -25.92
C PRO A 251 6.19 2.00 -27.06
N CYS A 252 5.30 2.90 -27.50
CA CYS A 252 5.61 3.91 -28.53
C CYS A 252 6.28 5.19 -27.98
N PHE A 253 6.60 5.24 -26.69
CA PHE A 253 7.25 6.41 -26.11
C PHE A 253 8.65 6.60 -26.69
N GLY A 254 8.94 7.82 -27.16
CA GLY A 254 10.23 8.16 -27.76
C GLY A 254 10.35 7.85 -29.26
N ASP A 255 9.23 7.63 -29.95
CA ASP A 255 9.15 7.41 -31.39
C ASP A 255 10.12 6.30 -31.89
N PRO A 256 9.93 5.05 -31.45
CA PRO A 256 10.84 3.96 -31.77
C PRO A 256 10.88 3.61 -33.26
N CYS A 257 9.86 4.00 -34.04
CA CYS A 257 9.81 3.77 -35.48
C CYS A 257 10.61 4.84 -36.23
N LEU A 258 11.72 4.44 -36.84
CA LEU A 258 12.61 5.28 -37.61
C LEU A 258 12.05 5.58 -39.02
N ASN A 259 12.75 6.47 -39.73
CA ASN A 259 12.50 6.78 -41.14
C ASN A 259 11.05 7.18 -41.48
N GLY A 260 10.32 7.75 -40.53
CA GLY A 260 8.92 8.16 -40.70
C GLY A 260 7.90 7.04 -40.53
N GLY A 261 8.28 5.91 -39.93
CA GLY A 261 7.36 4.83 -39.58
C GLY A 261 6.31 5.25 -38.56
N THR A 262 5.11 4.68 -38.68
CA THR A 262 4.02 4.94 -37.74
C THR A 262 4.05 3.90 -36.62
N CYS A 263 4.17 4.35 -35.37
CA CYS A 263 4.13 3.47 -34.21
C CYS A 263 2.70 3.15 -33.79
N THR A 264 2.44 1.88 -33.51
CA THR A 264 1.19 1.40 -32.92
C THR A 264 1.48 0.55 -31.69
N ASP A 265 0.77 0.83 -30.62
CA ASP A 265 0.85 0.06 -29.38
C ASP A 265 0.02 -1.23 -29.52
N ASN A 266 0.63 -2.38 -29.21
CA ASN A 266 0.00 -3.70 -29.26
C ASN A 266 -0.14 -4.34 -27.86
N GLY A 267 -0.18 -3.52 -26.80
CA GLY A 267 -0.49 -3.93 -25.43
C GLY A 267 0.62 -4.68 -24.68
N SER A 268 1.65 -5.14 -25.37
CA SER A 268 2.84 -5.79 -24.78
C SER A 268 4.17 -5.31 -25.38
N SER A 269 4.09 -4.66 -26.53
CA SER A 269 5.20 -4.15 -27.35
C SER A 269 4.63 -3.09 -28.29
N TYR A 270 5.50 -2.45 -29.08
CA TYR A 270 5.10 -1.65 -30.23
C TYR A 270 5.18 -2.47 -31.52
N MET A 271 4.49 -1.98 -32.55
CA MET A 271 4.60 -2.42 -33.94
C MET A 271 4.76 -1.19 -34.83
N CYS A 272 5.77 -1.21 -35.70
CA CYS A 272 6.01 -0.14 -36.67
C CYS A 272 5.38 -0.49 -38.02
N SER A 273 4.58 0.42 -38.56
CA SER A 273 4.17 0.40 -39.96
C SER A 273 5.18 1.22 -40.77
N CYS A 274 6.03 0.51 -41.51
CA CYS A 274 7.13 1.13 -42.25
C CYS A 274 6.63 1.77 -43.55
N PRO A 275 7.14 2.97 -43.91
CA PRO A 275 6.89 3.56 -45.21
C PRO A 275 7.48 2.67 -46.32
N THR A 276 7.01 2.88 -47.56
CA THR A 276 7.56 2.17 -48.73
C THR A 276 9.06 2.37 -48.82
N GLY A 277 9.81 1.28 -49.00
CA GLY A 277 11.28 1.32 -49.07
C GLY A 277 12.00 1.06 -47.74
N TYR A 278 11.28 0.80 -46.65
CA TYR A 278 11.86 0.47 -45.34
C TYR A 278 11.30 -0.82 -44.74
N THR A 279 12.16 -1.58 -44.07
CA THR A 279 11.84 -2.81 -43.32
C THR A 279 12.54 -2.82 -41.96
N GLY A 280 12.39 -3.91 -41.21
CA GLY A 280 12.92 -4.04 -39.86
C GLY A 280 11.85 -3.76 -38.81
N ILE A 281 12.17 -4.09 -37.55
CA ILE A 281 11.22 -3.94 -36.43
C ILE A 281 10.95 -2.46 -36.13
N SER A 282 11.95 -1.62 -36.38
CA SER A 282 11.94 -0.17 -36.15
C SER A 282 12.01 0.62 -37.46
N CYS A 283 11.77 -0.01 -38.62
CA CYS A 283 11.91 0.61 -39.94
C CYS A 283 13.34 1.12 -40.22
N GLU A 284 14.34 0.48 -39.63
CA GLU A 284 15.75 0.87 -39.68
C GLU A 284 16.47 0.38 -40.94
N GLU A 285 15.92 -0.62 -41.62
CA GLU A 285 16.51 -1.25 -42.81
C GLU A 285 15.87 -0.70 -44.09
N LEU A 286 16.62 -0.70 -45.19
CA LEU A 286 16.07 -0.39 -46.51
C LEU A 286 15.48 -1.66 -47.14
N GLU A 287 14.28 -1.54 -47.71
CA GLU A 287 13.62 -2.61 -48.46
C GLU A 287 14.28 -2.76 -49.84
N PHE A 288 15.08 -3.81 -50.04
CA PHE A 288 15.58 -4.17 -51.36
C PHE A 288 14.62 -5.13 -52.07
N LYS A 289 14.11 -4.72 -53.24
CA LYS A 289 13.30 -5.59 -54.08
C LYS A 289 14.19 -6.24 -55.17
N PRO A 290 14.16 -7.57 -55.33
CA PRO A 290 14.99 -8.21 -56.33
C PRO A 290 14.53 -7.84 -57.73
N ILE A 291 15.51 -7.43 -58.53
CA ILE A 291 15.34 -7.07 -59.94
C ILE A 291 15.63 -8.31 -60.82
N PHE A 292 16.64 -9.08 -60.41
CA PHE A 292 17.01 -10.38 -60.97
C PHE A 292 17.37 -11.34 -59.85
N VAL A 293 16.91 -12.58 -59.97
CA VAL A 293 17.39 -13.70 -59.16
C VAL A 293 17.84 -14.78 -60.12
N ALA A 294 19.12 -15.13 -60.05
CA ALA A 294 19.72 -16.23 -60.77
C ALA A 294 20.30 -17.19 -59.73
N CYS A 295 19.75 -18.40 -59.64
CA CYS A 295 20.26 -19.43 -58.73
C CYS A 295 20.79 -20.60 -59.54
N SER A 296 21.86 -21.23 -59.07
CA SER A 296 22.26 -22.54 -59.54
C SER A 296 22.86 -23.36 -58.41
N GLU A 297 22.34 -24.57 -58.20
CA GLU A 297 22.79 -25.45 -57.11
C GLU A 297 24.03 -26.29 -57.48
N ASN A 298 24.45 -26.30 -58.76
CA ASN A 298 25.44 -27.26 -59.26
C ASN A 298 26.40 -26.71 -60.33
N GLN A 299 26.70 -25.41 -60.32
CA GLN A 299 27.46 -24.79 -61.40
C GLN A 299 28.75 -24.13 -60.92
N GLN A 300 29.79 -24.21 -61.75
CA GLN A 300 31.17 -23.81 -61.42
C GLN A 300 31.44 -22.34 -61.77
N SER A 301 30.52 -21.65 -62.44
CA SER A 301 30.66 -20.24 -62.80
C SER A 301 29.33 -19.48 -62.86
N VAL A 302 29.39 -18.14 -62.79
CA VAL A 302 28.23 -17.26 -63.02
C VAL A 302 27.60 -17.53 -64.38
N LEU A 303 28.42 -17.81 -65.40
CA LEU A 303 27.98 -18.12 -66.76
C LEU A 303 27.00 -19.29 -66.81
N ASP A 304 27.31 -20.37 -66.10
CA ASP A 304 26.51 -21.59 -66.08
C ASP A 304 25.14 -21.39 -65.42
N THR A 305 25.05 -20.42 -64.50
CA THR A 305 23.79 -20.01 -63.90
C THR A 305 22.84 -19.59 -65.02
N TRP A 306 23.30 -18.74 -65.94
CA TRP A 306 22.55 -18.12 -67.05
C TRP A 306 22.22 -19.04 -68.25
N ARG A 307 22.80 -20.25 -68.34
CA ARG A 307 22.59 -21.18 -69.47
C ARG A 307 21.35 -22.07 -69.34
N THR A 308 20.63 -22.06 -68.22
CA THR A 308 19.48 -22.95 -68.02
C THR A 308 18.21 -22.39 -68.68
N PRO A 309 17.54 -23.13 -69.58
CA PRO A 309 16.31 -22.65 -70.21
C PRO A 309 15.19 -22.57 -69.17
N SER A 310 14.66 -21.37 -68.89
CA SER A 310 13.39 -21.25 -68.17
C SER A 310 12.25 -21.62 -69.11
N THR A 311 11.65 -22.79 -68.87
CA THR A 311 10.41 -23.19 -69.51
C THR A 311 9.26 -22.36 -68.94
N GLY A 312 8.82 -21.35 -69.70
CA GLY A 312 7.47 -20.80 -69.59
C GLY A 312 7.25 -19.92 -68.35
N GLY A 313 6.72 -18.73 -68.59
CA GLY A 313 6.52 -17.75 -67.54
C GLY A 313 5.55 -18.19 -66.45
N GLU A 314 5.84 -17.73 -65.24
CA GLU A 314 4.85 -17.29 -64.27
C GLU A 314 5.52 -16.27 -63.34
N ILE A 315 4.72 -15.35 -62.77
CA ILE A 315 5.17 -14.38 -61.79
C ILE A 315 5.39 -15.15 -60.49
N VAL A 316 6.66 -15.44 -60.18
CA VAL A 316 7.03 -16.12 -58.92
C VAL A 316 7.06 -15.08 -57.80
N ASN A 317 6.36 -15.36 -56.70
CA ASN A 317 6.46 -14.57 -55.48
C ASN A 317 7.91 -14.57 -55.00
N ILE A 318 8.43 -13.41 -54.60
CA ILE A 318 9.84 -13.17 -54.20
C ILE A 318 10.35 -14.12 -53.10
N ASN A 319 9.46 -14.85 -52.43
CA ASN A 319 9.78 -15.82 -51.39
C ASN A 319 10.13 -17.23 -51.91
N ASP A 320 9.88 -17.55 -53.19
CA ASP A 320 10.18 -18.86 -53.77
C ASP A 320 11.52 -18.80 -54.51
N SER A 321 12.59 -18.98 -53.75
CA SER A 321 13.97 -19.04 -54.24
C SER A 321 14.25 -20.31 -55.06
N CYS A 322 14.90 -20.10 -56.20
CA CYS A 322 15.74 -21.04 -56.95
C CYS A 322 15.11 -22.15 -57.82
N THR A 323 13.78 -22.28 -57.92
CA THR A 323 13.15 -23.36 -58.72
C THR A 323 12.84 -23.01 -60.19
N ALA A 324 12.85 -21.73 -60.57
CA ALA A 324 12.23 -21.28 -61.83
C ALA A 324 13.19 -20.97 -63.01
N GLY A 325 14.52 -20.99 -62.81
CA GLY A 325 15.43 -20.36 -63.76
C GLY A 325 15.24 -18.83 -63.80
N HIS A 326 16.11 -18.10 -64.49
CA HIS A 326 16.23 -16.63 -64.42
C HIS A 326 14.90 -15.87 -64.43
N LEU A 327 14.75 -14.97 -63.46
CA LEU A 327 13.57 -14.11 -63.32
C LEU A 327 13.88 -12.67 -63.74
N ARG A 328 13.09 -12.13 -64.68
CA ARG A 328 13.01 -10.69 -64.97
C ARG A 328 11.86 -10.10 -64.15
N SER A 329 12.17 -9.20 -63.22
CA SER A 329 11.17 -8.53 -62.38
C SER A 329 10.40 -7.45 -63.15
N SER A 330 9.12 -7.24 -62.81
CA SER A 330 8.29 -6.13 -63.32
C SER A 330 8.82 -4.74 -62.92
N ILE A 331 9.76 -4.67 -61.98
CA ILE A 331 10.49 -3.44 -61.60
C ILE A 331 11.20 -2.84 -62.81
N ILE A 332 11.75 -3.67 -63.68
CA ILE A 332 12.53 -3.23 -64.85
C ILE A 332 11.63 -2.55 -65.86
N ASP A 333 10.44 -3.12 -66.08
CA ASP A 333 9.46 -2.61 -67.03
C ASP A 333 8.88 -1.27 -66.56
N ASN A 334 8.88 -1.04 -65.25
CA ASN A 334 8.35 0.18 -64.62
C ASN A 334 9.46 1.07 -64.02
N TRP A 335 10.74 0.86 -64.36
CA TRP A 335 11.89 1.47 -63.69
C TRP A 335 11.75 2.99 -63.56
N ASN A 336 11.40 3.66 -64.66
CA ASN A 336 11.26 5.12 -64.72
C ASN A 336 10.09 5.66 -63.88
N GLN A 337 9.15 4.82 -63.47
CA GLN A 337 8.00 5.19 -62.63
C GLN A 337 8.27 4.97 -61.14
N LEU A 338 9.23 4.09 -60.79
CA LEU A 338 9.47 3.65 -59.42
C LEU A 338 10.41 4.55 -58.62
N GLY A 339 11.21 5.39 -59.29
CA GLY A 339 12.16 6.28 -58.60
C GLY A 339 13.19 5.50 -57.78
N ILE A 340 14.05 4.74 -58.47
CA ILE A 340 15.05 3.89 -57.83
C ILE A 340 16.16 4.75 -57.19
N ASP A 341 16.44 4.54 -55.90
CA ASP A 341 17.50 5.30 -55.20
C ASP A 341 18.87 4.64 -55.32
N LYS A 342 18.92 3.31 -55.12
CA LYS A 342 20.16 2.52 -55.16
C LYS A 342 19.89 1.18 -55.78
N VAL A 343 20.88 0.65 -56.50
CA VAL A 343 20.84 -0.72 -57.01
C VAL A 343 22.02 -1.48 -56.43
N LYS A 344 21.75 -2.65 -55.86
CA LYS A 344 22.76 -3.55 -55.33
C LYS A 344 22.81 -4.80 -56.18
N VAL A 345 23.99 -5.19 -56.64
CA VAL A 345 24.25 -6.44 -57.36
C VAL A 345 25.15 -7.30 -56.50
N GLU A 346 24.65 -8.48 -56.13
CA GLU A 346 25.38 -9.44 -55.31
C GLU A 346 25.51 -10.76 -56.07
N LEU A 347 26.71 -11.35 -56.05
CA LEU A 347 26.97 -12.68 -56.60
C LEU A 347 27.44 -13.59 -55.47
N PHE A 348 26.90 -14.80 -55.45
CA PHE A 348 27.19 -15.80 -54.45
C PHE A 348 27.73 -17.08 -55.10
N THR A 349 28.79 -17.65 -54.56
CA THR A 349 29.29 -18.98 -54.94
C THR A 349 29.15 -19.91 -53.75
N ASN A 350 28.51 -21.07 -53.93
CA ASN A 350 28.25 -22.04 -52.85
C ASN A 350 27.61 -21.42 -51.60
N GLY A 351 26.70 -20.44 -51.79
CA GLY A 351 26.01 -19.74 -50.71
C GLY A 351 26.85 -18.68 -49.96
N LYS A 352 28.09 -18.43 -50.38
CA LYS A 352 28.94 -17.37 -49.83
C LYS A 352 28.93 -16.16 -50.77
N LEU A 353 28.76 -14.95 -50.21
CA LEU A 353 28.88 -13.71 -50.95
C LEU A 353 30.32 -13.52 -51.44
N ASP A 354 30.51 -13.50 -52.76
CA ASP A 354 31.82 -13.27 -53.39
C ASP A 354 31.95 -11.86 -53.95
N LEU A 355 30.85 -11.23 -54.36
CA LEU A 355 30.83 -9.88 -54.92
C LEU A 355 29.64 -9.07 -54.43
N ALA A 356 29.86 -7.81 -54.08
CA ALA A 356 28.84 -6.78 -53.99
C ALA A 356 29.24 -5.51 -54.78
N LEU A 357 28.37 -5.07 -55.69
CA LEU A 357 28.45 -3.80 -56.40
C LEU A 357 27.24 -2.94 -56.03
N TYR A 358 27.47 -1.66 -55.76
CA TYR A 358 26.44 -0.69 -55.43
C TYR A 358 26.45 0.43 -56.46
N PHE A 359 25.30 0.67 -57.08
CA PHE A 359 25.10 1.71 -58.07
C PHE A 359 24.13 2.77 -57.55
N ASP A 360 24.38 4.02 -57.94
CA ASP A 360 23.46 5.13 -57.75
C ASP A 360 22.28 5.01 -58.72
N GLY A 361 21.11 4.73 -58.16
CA GLY A 361 19.86 4.60 -58.89
C GLY A 361 19.21 5.94 -59.23
N ASN A 362 19.63 7.04 -58.60
CA ASN A 362 18.92 8.31 -58.72
C ASN A 362 18.94 8.81 -60.17
N LEU A 363 17.76 9.14 -60.71
CA LEU A 363 17.57 9.51 -62.12
C LEU A 363 18.13 8.48 -63.11
N SER A 364 18.32 7.23 -62.69
CA SER A 364 18.68 6.13 -63.57
C SER A 364 17.46 5.67 -64.36
N THR A 365 17.74 5.00 -65.46
CA THR A 365 16.77 4.29 -66.29
C THR A 365 17.13 2.82 -66.30
N SER A 366 16.20 1.99 -66.77
CA SER A 366 16.47 0.59 -67.09
C SER A 366 17.62 0.38 -68.09
N TYR A 367 18.15 1.42 -68.74
CA TYR A 367 19.23 1.30 -69.74
C TYR A 367 20.61 1.67 -69.21
N ASN A 368 20.71 2.57 -68.24
CA ASN A 368 21.99 3.17 -67.84
C ASN A 368 22.39 2.93 -66.38
N TRP A 369 21.54 2.28 -65.58
CA TRP A 369 21.79 2.07 -64.15
C TRP A 369 23.06 1.26 -63.88
N PHE A 370 23.36 0.27 -64.72
CA PHE A 370 24.55 -0.59 -64.60
C PHE A 370 25.70 -0.02 -65.44
N SER A 371 26.32 1.06 -64.96
CA SER A 371 27.44 1.74 -65.62
C SER A 371 28.49 2.19 -64.60
N LEU A 372 29.75 2.31 -65.03
CA LEU A 372 30.82 2.83 -64.17
C LEU A 372 30.51 4.21 -63.62
N GLU A 373 29.91 5.09 -64.43
CA GLU A 373 29.53 6.46 -64.01
C GLU A 373 28.56 6.47 -62.83
N ARG A 374 27.82 5.39 -62.62
CA ARG A 374 26.88 5.23 -61.50
C ARG A 374 27.41 4.31 -60.42
N LEU A 375 28.61 3.73 -60.56
CA LEU A 375 29.18 2.87 -59.55
C LEU A 375 29.53 3.71 -58.30
N HIS A 376 28.81 3.44 -57.21
CA HIS A 376 29.01 4.09 -55.93
C HIS A 376 30.10 3.39 -55.09
N SER A 377 30.03 2.06 -55.03
CA SER A 377 31.06 1.24 -54.37
C SER A 377 31.09 -0.18 -54.94
N SER A 378 32.24 -0.85 -54.78
CA SER A 378 32.46 -2.22 -55.23
C SER A 378 33.32 -2.99 -54.22
N SER A 379 33.24 -4.33 -54.27
CA SER A 379 34.16 -5.22 -53.54
C SER A 379 35.57 -5.29 -54.18
N PHE A 380 35.77 -4.72 -55.37
CA PHE A 380 37.02 -4.79 -56.14
C PHE A 380 37.76 -3.45 -56.07
N SER A 381 39.01 -3.47 -55.61
CA SER A 381 39.79 -2.23 -55.41
C SER A 381 40.16 -1.51 -56.71
N ASP A 382 40.19 -2.23 -57.82
CA ASP A 382 40.50 -1.75 -59.17
C ASP A 382 39.27 -1.31 -59.97
N LEU A 383 38.07 -1.54 -59.44
CA LEU A 383 36.80 -1.17 -60.08
C LEU A 383 36.12 -0.02 -59.31
N THR A 384 36.33 1.20 -59.80
CA THR A 384 35.82 2.46 -59.25
C THR A 384 35.16 3.29 -60.34
N GLN A 385 34.41 4.32 -59.97
CA GLN A 385 33.76 5.24 -60.92
C GLN A 385 34.73 5.88 -61.94
N THR A 386 36.01 6.03 -61.56
CA THR A 386 37.06 6.63 -62.38
C THR A 386 38.06 5.62 -62.93
N SER A 387 37.79 4.31 -62.79
CA SER A 387 38.70 3.28 -63.27
C SER A 387 38.83 3.32 -64.79
N THR A 388 40.06 3.09 -65.26
CA THR A 388 40.35 2.91 -66.69
C THR A 388 39.91 1.53 -67.20
N VAL A 389 39.66 0.60 -66.28
CA VAL A 389 39.04 -0.70 -66.54
C VAL A 389 37.57 -0.64 -66.13
N ASN A 390 36.71 -1.20 -66.96
CA ASN A 390 35.27 -1.31 -66.70
C ASN A 390 34.81 -2.75 -66.53
N PHE A 391 35.72 -3.65 -66.15
CA PHE A 391 35.41 -5.05 -65.91
C PHE A 391 35.98 -5.52 -64.58
N PHE A 392 35.49 -6.66 -64.11
CA PHE A 392 36.03 -7.39 -62.98
C PHE A 392 36.17 -8.89 -63.31
N SER A 393 36.92 -9.63 -62.49
CA SER A 393 37.07 -11.08 -62.62
C SER A 393 36.78 -11.74 -61.27
N MET A 394 36.18 -12.94 -61.28
CA MET A 394 35.93 -13.70 -60.06
C MET A 394 37.09 -14.64 -59.72
N ASP A 395 37.20 -15.01 -58.44
CA ASP A 395 38.13 -16.05 -58.03
C ASP A 395 37.74 -17.40 -58.67
N GLY A 396 38.70 -18.07 -59.31
CA GLY A 396 38.49 -19.31 -60.08
C GLY A 396 38.39 -19.10 -61.60
N ASP A 397 38.00 -17.91 -62.04
CA ASP A 397 37.89 -17.53 -63.46
C ASP A 397 39.23 -17.10 -64.10
N GLN A 398 40.30 -17.03 -63.29
CA GLN A 398 41.66 -16.63 -63.69
C GLN A 398 42.27 -17.56 -64.74
N THR A 399 41.85 -18.84 -64.77
CA THR A 399 42.39 -19.84 -65.69
C THR A 399 41.90 -19.68 -67.13
N VAL A 400 40.79 -18.97 -67.31
CA VAL A 400 40.18 -18.66 -68.62
C VAL A 400 40.19 -17.18 -68.96
N ASP A 401 40.83 -16.37 -68.09
CA ASP A 401 40.88 -14.90 -68.19
C ASP A 401 39.49 -14.28 -68.44
N ARG A 402 38.51 -14.69 -67.62
CA ARG A 402 37.14 -14.20 -67.77
C ARG A 402 36.98 -12.83 -67.14
N HIS A 403 36.42 -11.91 -67.91
CA HIS A 403 36.12 -10.54 -67.51
C HIS A 403 34.62 -10.25 -67.63
N PHE A 404 34.05 -9.68 -66.57
CA PHE A 404 32.67 -9.22 -66.46
C PHE A 404 32.64 -7.70 -66.63
N TYR A 405 32.28 -7.25 -67.82
CA TYR A 405 32.24 -5.85 -68.20
C TYR A 405 30.95 -5.17 -67.72
N ILE A 406 31.12 -3.97 -67.16
CA ILE A 406 30.11 -2.99 -66.80
C ILE A 406 30.07 -1.96 -67.93
N SER A 407 29.16 -2.12 -68.89
CA SER A 407 29.03 -1.20 -70.02
C SER A 407 27.57 -1.06 -70.46
N SER A 408 27.19 0.17 -70.86
CA SER A 408 25.91 0.45 -71.51
C SER A 408 26.04 0.61 -73.02
N ASN A 409 27.24 0.87 -73.54
CA ASN A 409 27.50 1.04 -74.97
C ASN A 409 28.87 0.46 -75.29
N TYR A 410 28.88 -0.59 -76.08
CA TYR A 410 30.08 -1.34 -76.40
C TYR A 410 30.70 -0.87 -77.71
N ASP A 411 31.81 -0.16 -77.57
CA ASP A 411 32.87 0.08 -78.56
C ASP A 411 32.48 0.02 -80.05
N GLY A 412 31.40 0.72 -80.42
CA GLY A 412 31.12 1.12 -81.81
C GLY A 412 30.15 0.24 -82.60
N CYS A 413 29.43 -0.69 -81.98
CA CYS A 413 28.34 -1.42 -82.65
C CYS A 413 26.99 -0.74 -82.36
N PRO A 414 26.37 -0.03 -83.33
CA PRO A 414 25.19 0.79 -83.05
C PRO A 414 23.96 -0.08 -82.74
N GLY A 415 23.43 0.03 -81.52
CA GLY A 415 22.12 -0.54 -81.14
C GLY A 415 22.14 -1.60 -80.04
N ASP A 416 23.30 -2.09 -79.62
CA ASP A 416 23.40 -3.14 -78.60
C ASP A 416 23.55 -2.52 -77.21
N LEU A 417 22.43 -2.44 -76.47
CA LEU A 417 22.40 -2.06 -75.06
C LEU A 417 22.34 -3.32 -74.19
N PHE A 418 23.31 -3.49 -73.32
CA PHE A 418 23.36 -4.57 -72.34
C PHE A 418 23.74 -4.01 -70.97
N TRP A 419 23.53 -4.80 -69.92
CA TRP A 419 24.04 -4.44 -68.60
C TRP A 419 25.40 -5.10 -68.37
N MET A 420 25.52 -6.41 -68.59
CA MET A 420 26.78 -7.11 -68.32
C MET A 420 27.20 -7.95 -69.51
N VAL A 421 28.49 -7.91 -69.85
CA VAL A 421 29.09 -8.80 -70.85
C VAL A 421 30.22 -9.58 -70.22
N VAL A 422 30.19 -10.89 -70.42
CA VAL A 422 31.20 -11.82 -69.96
C VAL A 422 32.05 -12.21 -71.15
N ILE A 423 33.35 -11.91 -71.08
CA ILE A 423 34.31 -12.22 -72.14
C ILE A 423 35.40 -13.11 -71.55
N ASP A 424 35.62 -14.27 -72.16
CA ASP A 424 36.76 -15.13 -71.85
C ASP A 424 37.93 -14.69 -72.75
N THR A 425 38.85 -13.86 -72.25
CA THR A 425 39.95 -13.29 -73.04
C THR A 425 41.23 -14.10 -72.91
N ALA A 426 41.30 -15.28 -73.52
CA ALA A 426 42.60 -15.96 -73.67
C ALA A 426 43.61 -15.20 -74.58
N ASP A 427 43.28 -14.01 -75.10
CA ASP A 427 44.12 -13.19 -75.99
C ASP A 427 44.08 -11.69 -75.61
N ALA A 428 45.24 -11.14 -75.27
CA ALA A 428 45.45 -9.75 -74.85
C ALA A 428 45.17 -8.68 -75.95
N ASN A 429 44.83 -9.09 -77.18
CA ASN A 429 44.55 -8.18 -78.31
C ASN A 429 43.07 -8.11 -78.71
N TYR A 430 42.15 -8.69 -77.93
CA TYR A 430 40.76 -8.80 -78.30
C TYR A 430 40.01 -7.45 -78.31
N ARG A 431 39.44 -7.09 -79.47
CA ARG A 431 38.54 -5.95 -79.70
C ARG A 431 37.28 -6.44 -80.41
N PRO A 432 36.07 -6.29 -79.85
CA PRO A 432 35.02 -7.19 -80.32
C PRO A 432 34.01 -6.50 -81.25
N CYS A 433 33.85 -7.09 -82.44
CA CYS A 433 32.65 -7.19 -83.29
C CYS A 433 33.00 -8.03 -84.55
N ALA A 434 31.95 -8.41 -85.32
CA ALA A 434 31.87 -9.23 -86.56
C ALA A 434 32.28 -10.72 -86.51
N TYR A 435 33.16 -11.13 -85.60
CA TYR A 435 33.49 -12.54 -85.34
C TYR A 435 33.50 -12.85 -83.85
N ASP A 436 32.37 -12.61 -83.19
CA ASP A 436 31.91 -13.59 -82.19
C ASP A 436 31.60 -14.94 -82.90
N LYS A 437 32.48 -15.37 -83.83
CA LYS A 437 32.48 -16.48 -84.78
C LYS A 437 33.93 -16.90 -85.14
N LEU A 438 34.54 -17.75 -84.34
CA LEU A 438 35.51 -18.78 -84.72
C LEU A 438 34.82 -20.16 -84.74
N PRO A 439 34.63 -20.81 -85.90
CA PRO A 439 34.18 -22.20 -85.91
C PRO A 439 35.05 -23.05 -84.97
N GLY A 440 34.48 -23.48 -83.84
CA GLY A 440 35.16 -24.31 -82.84
C GLY A 440 35.57 -23.66 -81.51
N LYS A 441 35.26 -22.38 -81.20
CA LYS A 441 35.39 -21.82 -79.83
C LYS A 441 34.24 -20.87 -79.45
N GLU A 442 33.81 -20.94 -78.19
CA GLU A 442 32.71 -20.19 -77.57
C GLU A 442 33.05 -18.70 -77.36
N TYR A 443 32.06 -17.81 -77.50
CA TYR A 443 32.12 -16.34 -77.65
C TYR A 443 31.68 -15.57 -76.39
N PRO A 444 31.81 -14.22 -76.35
CA PRO A 444 31.24 -13.40 -75.28
C PRO A 444 29.76 -13.69 -75.00
N TYR A 445 29.40 -13.69 -73.72
CA TYR A 445 28.04 -13.88 -73.22
C TYR A 445 27.46 -12.54 -72.76
N ILE A 446 26.27 -12.18 -73.24
CA ILE A 446 25.68 -10.86 -73.06
C ILE A 446 24.40 -10.96 -72.22
N LEU A 447 24.26 -10.12 -71.20
CA LEU A 447 23.03 -9.88 -70.43
C LEU A 447 22.37 -8.58 -70.91
N TYR A 448 21.29 -8.73 -71.69
CA TYR A 448 20.64 -7.66 -72.46
C TYR A 448 19.71 -6.73 -71.65
N ALA A 449 19.53 -5.52 -72.20
CA ALA A 449 18.60 -4.48 -71.77
C ALA A 449 17.18 -4.63 -72.41
N PRO A 450 16.19 -3.78 -72.06
CA PRO A 450 14.78 -4.16 -71.91
C PRO A 450 13.92 -4.35 -73.17
N ASP A 451 14.40 -4.07 -74.38
CA ASP A 451 13.60 -3.99 -75.61
C ASP A 451 13.64 -5.22 -76.54
N GLN A 452 14.40 -6.28 -76.21
CA GLN A 452 14.42 -7.51 -77.02
C GLN A 452 13.93 -8.73 -76.24
N HIS A 453 12.92 -9.39 -76.81
CA HIS A 453 12.48 -10.72 -76.40
C HIS A 453 13.61 -11.72 -76.63
N LYS A 454 13.99 -12.45 -75.57
CA LYS A 454 14.69 -13.75 -75.61
C LYS A 454 15.90 -13.82 -76.57
N THR A 455 17.10 -13.81 -76.01
CA THR A 455 18.15 -14.63 -76.64
C THR A 455 17.77 -16.09 -76.41
N THR A 456 17.35 -16.79 -77.46
CA THR A 456 17.60 -18.23 -77.53
C THR A 456 19.10 -18.41 -77.36
N LEU A 457 19.53 -18.88 -76.18
CA LEU A 457 20.71 -19.72 -76.09
C LEU A 457 20.51 -20.77 -77.17
N ASN A 458 21.29 -20.69 -78.25
CA ASN A 458 21.30 -21.77 -79.22
C ASN A 458 21.87 -22.99 -78.48
N ASN A 459 20.98 -23.85 -78.02
CA ASN A 459 21.32 -25.23 -77.69
C ASN A 459 21.94 -25.87 -78.94
N GLY A 460 23.15 -26.39 -78.77
CA GLY A 460 23.87 -27.19 -79.76
C GLY A 460 25.30 -26.65 -79.89
N VAL A 461 26.30 -27.32 -79.31
CA VAL A 461 26.62 -28.76 -79.47
C VAL A 461 27.00 -29.42 -78.15
#